data_AF-A0A1B8AYE2-F1
#
_entry.id   AF-A0A1B8AYE2-F1
#
_cell.length_a   1.000
_cell.length_b   1.000
_cell.length_c   1.000
_cell.angle_alpha   90.00
_cell.angle_beta   90.00
_cell.angle_gamma   90.00
#
_symmetry.space_group_name_H-M   'P 1'
#
loop_
_entity.id
_entity.type
_entity.pdbx_description
1 polymer ?
#
loop_
_entity_poly.entity_id
_entity_poly.type
_entity_poly.pdbx_seq_one_letter_code
_entity_poly.pdbx_strand_id
1 'polypeptide(L)'
;MYGLAQPDSDASVTDAREPVDARPQPPRRDANQAPNFEPRGQDRRQDNIIVQLYDLEAQGGRFGQVGGRFSIDQNLLFALLPRTRNAVRRGTLMLGSFFVPQDMALHPPHIIHQALHFLFRHLQDFSRTGVIDMFGAAELEIEDDPARDYAVIRWAGMMHALCVVLDNERGLGCSDMLLADILDFFEGLIRDVHNILGWDETTILFEAFAGIFRTGRPDLTRQVCRIWERFDPEVQDQLLRDMRRALPIEGIDGMAHRMYRALGY
;
A
#
# COMPACT_ATOMS: atom_id res chain seq x y z
N MET A 1 -60.40 -17.52 43.90
CA MET A 1 -61.41 -18.56 44.12
C MET A 1 -61.77 -19.11 42.75
N TYR A 2 -61.29 -20.23 42.20
CA TYR A 2 -60.56 -21.44 42.58
C TYR A 2 -59.59 -21.73 41.39
N GLY A 3 -58.45 -22.43 41.42
CA GLY A 3 -57.94 -23.46 42.32
C GLY A 3 -57.40 -24.62 41.47
N LEU A 4 -56.06 -24.76 41.42
CA LEU A 4 -55.21 -25.96 41.37
C LEU A 4 -55.60 -27.18 40.50
N ALA A 5 -54.65 -27.67 39.70
CA ALA A 5 -53.96 -28.95 39.96
C ALA A 5 -52.92 -29.31 38.86
N GLN A 6 -51.64 -29.38 39.24
CA GLN A 6 -50.71 -30.39 38.71
C GLN A 6 -51.01 -31.74 39.36
N PRO A 7 -50.53 -32.84 38.75
CA PRO A 7 -49.66 -33.73 39.53
C PRO A 7 -48.36 -34.08 38.79
N ASP A 8 -47.28 -34.09 39.59
CA ASP A 8 -46.02 -34.76 39.31
C ASP A 8 -46.19 -36.30 39.29
N SER A 9 -45.36 -37.00 38.53
CA SER A 9 -44.52 -38.09 39.08
C SER A 9 -43.49 -38.59 38.05
N ASP A 10 -42.26 -38.66 38.57
CA ASP A 10 -41.02 -39.15 38.00
C ASP A 10 -41.05 -40.59 37.46
N ALA A 11 -40.22 -40.83 36.43
CA ALA A 11 -39.24 -41.91 36.48
C ALA A 11 -38.05 -41.62 35.53
N SER A 12 -36.88 -41.60 36.16
CA SER A 12 -35.50 -41.74 35.63
C SER A 12 -35.35 -42.88 34.60
N VAL A 13 -34.36 -43.00 33.73
CA VAL A 13 -32.90 -42.80 33.77
C VAL A 13 -32.43 -42.83 32.30
N THR A 14 -31.52 -41.96 31.86
CA THR A 14 -30.22 -42.30 31.25
C THR A 14 -29.64 -41.15 30.43
N ASP A 15 -28.39 -40.91 30.76
CA ASP A 15 -27.41 -39.97 30.26
C ASP A 15 -26.97 -40.32 28.84
N ALA A 16 -26.95 -39.33 27.94
CA ALA A 16 -26.13 -39.33 26.73
C ALA A 16 -26.19 -37.91 26.09
N ARG A 17 -25.48 -36.96 26.71
CA ARG A 17 -25.00 -35.79 25.97
C ARG A 17 -23.92 -36.28 25.02
N GLU A 18 -24.23 -36.39 23.72
CA GLU A 18 -23.20 -36.44 22.68
C GLU A 18 -23.00 -35.05 22.05
N PRO A 19 -21.73 -34.68 21.77
CA PRO A 19 -21.36 -33.30 21.44
C PRO A 19 -21.54 -33.05 19.95
N VAL A 20 -21.99 -31.84 19.61
CA VAL A 20 -21.98 -31.33 18.23
C VAL A 20 -20.53 -31.24 17.77
N ASP A 21 -20.22 -32.06 16.78
CA ASP A 21 -18.93 -32.26 16.15
C ASP A 21 -18.40 -30.93 15.54
N ALA A 22 -17.55 -30.24 16.29
CA ALA A 22 -16.87 -29.04 15.84
C ALA A 22 -15.76 -29.46 14.86
N ARG A 23 -16.01 -29.29 13.57
CA ARG A 23 -15.01 -29.47 12.52
C ARG A 23 -13.75 -28.64 12.84
N PRO A 24 -12.53 -29.20 12.73
CA PRO A 24 -11.30 -28.45 12.96
C PRO A 24 -11.15 -27.35 11.91
N GLN A 25 -11.06 -26.09 12.35
CA GLN A 25 -10.57 -25.01 11.52
C GLN A 25 -9.12 -25.32 11.10
N PRO A 26 -8.74 -25.16 9.82
CA PRO A 26 -7.34 -25.30 9.44
C PRO A 26 -6.52 -24.20 10.13
N PRO A 27 -5.28 -24.51 10.58
CA PRO A 27 -4.44 -23.55 11.26
C PRO A 27 -4.18 -22.34 10.36
N ARG A 28 -4.42 -21.14 10.89
CA ARG A 28 -3.96 -19.88 10.30
C ARG A 28 -2.46 -20.04 10.05
N ARG A 29 -2.06 -20.01 8.78
CA ARG A 29 -0.65 -19.92 8.40
C ARG A 29 -0.16 -18.54 8.83
N ASP A 30 0.63 -18.50 9.90
CA ASP A 30 1.56 -17.40 10.16
C ASP A 30 2.62 -17.42 9.06
N ALA A 31 2.31 -16.78 7.94
CA ALA A 31 3.22 -16.57 6.83
C ALA A 31 3.70 -15.11 6.84
N ASN A 32 4.38 -14.72 7.93
CA ASN A 32 5.32 -13.60 7.92
C ASN A 32 6.59 -14.05 8.65
N GLN A 33 7.36 -14.93 8.00
CA GLN A 33 8.76 -15.13 8.37
C GLN A 33 9.53 -13.89 7.92
N ALA A 34 9.67 -12.93 8.82
CA ALA A 34 10.67 -11.88 8.70
C ALA A 34 12.05 -12.55 8.52
N PRO A 35 12.93 -12.02 7.66
CA PRO A 35 14.29 -12.53 7.54
C PRO A 35 14.99 -12.43 8.90
N ASN A 36 15.70 -13.51 9.24
CA ASN A 36 16.42 -13.65 10.50
C ASN A 36 17.62 -12.68 10.50
N PHE A 37 17.43 -11.46 10.99
CA PHE A 37 18.52 -10.52 11.23
C PHE A 37 19.21 -10.90 12.54
N GLU A 38 20.33 -11.63 12.45
CA GLU A 38 21.20 -11.83 13.61
C GLU A 38 21.67 -10.47 14.15
N PRO A 39 21.54 -10.20 15.46
CA PRO A 39 22.01 -8.96 16.04
C PRO A 39 23.53 -9.07 16.25
N ARG A 40 24.31 -8.78 15.20
CA ARG A 40 25.71 -8.42 15.41
C ARG A 40 25.74 -7.02 16.02
N GLY A 41 26.25 -6.94 17.24
CA GLY A 41 26.51 -5.68 17.93
C GLY A 41 27.52 -4.85 17.15
N GLN A 42 27.01 -3.98 16.29
CA GLN A 42 27.72 -2.85 15.71
C GLN A 42 26.90 -1.59 16.00
N ASP A 43 27.60 -0.48 16.23
CA ASP A 43 27.06 0.82 16.63
C ASP A 43 25.81 1.23 15.81
N ARG A 44 24.62 0.98 16.36
CA ARG A 44 23.31 1.31 15.74
C ARG A 44 23.13 2.78 15.35
N ARG A 45 24.05 3.67 15.73
CA ARG A 45 24.01 5.10 15.36
C ARG A 45 24.67 5.39 14.01
N GLN A 46 25.49 4.51 13.46
CA GLN A 46 26.20 4.76 12.20
C GLN A 46 25.43 4.26 10.96
N ASP A 47 24.48 3.34 11.11
CA ASP A 47 23.74 2.74 9.99
C ASP A 47 22.37 3.37 9.73
N ASN A 48 22.05 4.52 10.35
CA ASN A 48 20.79 5.21 10.09
C ASN A 48 20.95 6.29 9.03
N ILE A 49 20.03 6.31 8.07
CA ILE A 49 19.88 7.39 7.10
C ILE A 49 18.92 8.42 7.65
N ILE A 50 19.34 9.68 7.59
CA ILE A 50 18.49 10.82 7.88
C ILE A 50 17.73 11.21 6.62
N VAL A 51 16.42 11.28 6.72
CA VAL A 51 15.55 11.85 5.69
C VAL A 51 15.02 13.17 6.21
N GLN A 52 15.28 14.25 5.48
CA GLN A 52 14.75 15.57 5.78
C GLN A 52 13.70 15.91 4.74
N LEU A 53 12.45 16.06 5.18
CA LEU A 53 11.44 16.70 4.35
C LEU A 53 11.63 18.21 4.45
N TYR A 54 11.42 18.91 3.34
CA TYR A 54 11.43 20.36 3.32
C TYR A 54 10.00 20.85 3.41
N ASP A 55 9.74 21.84 4.26
CA ASP A 55 8.42 22.43 4.35
C ASP A 55 8.06 23.16 3.05
N LEU A 56 6.80 23.03 2.64
CA LEU A 56 6.26 23.70 1.46
C LEU A 56 5.55 24.95 1.92
N GLU A 57 6.29 26.01 2.20
CA GLU A 57 5.65 27.28 2.50
C GLU A 57 4.85 27.77 1.28
N ALA A 58 3.61 28.16 1.57
CA ALA A 58 2.63 28.64 0.63
C ALA A 58 3.20 29.76 -0.27
N GLN A 59 3.06 29.58 -1.58
CA GLN A 59 3.28 30.59 -2.63
C GLN A 59 4.63 31.33 -2.56
N GLY A 60 5.71 30.74 -3.11
CA GLY A 60 6.94 31.53 -3.30
C GLY A 60 8.27 30.82 -3.51
N GLY A 61 8.32 29.47 -3.52
CA GLY A 61 9.46 28.76 -4.09
C GLY A 61 10.81 29.00 -3.39
N ARG A 62 10.87 28.92 -2.05
CA ARG A 62 12.14 28.70 -1.35
C ARG A 62 12.00 27.59 -0.31
N PHE A 63 12.80 26.54 -0.47
CA PHE A 63 13.02 25.46 0.49
C PHE A 63 13.63 26.05 1.76
N GLY A 64 12.90 26.12 2.88
CA GLY A 64 13.39 26.97 3.97
C GLY A 64 12.68 26.96 5.31
N GLN A 65 12.21 25.82 5.82
CA GLN A 65 12.16 25.57 7.26
C GLN A 65 12.03 24.07 7.57
N VAL A 66 12.42 23.67 8.78
CA VAL A 66 12.66 22.27 9.18
C VAL A 66 11.39 21.43 9.04
N GLY A 67 11.26 20.69 7.94
CA GLY A 67 10.23 19.67 7.80
C GLY A 67 10.57 18.41 8.61
N GLY A 68 9.65 17.45 8.60
CA GLY A 68 9.78 16.20 9.33
C GLY A 68 11.14 15.54 9.10
N ARG A 69 11.84 15.23 10.21
CA ARG A 69 13.12 14.51 10.19
C ARG A 69 12.90 13.06 10.60
N PHE A 70 13.18 12.15 9.69
CA PHE A 70 13.11 10.72 9.92
C PHE A 70 14.51 10.14 10.03
N SER A 71 14.66 9.16 10.92
CA SER A 71 15.89 8.37 11.06
C SER A 71 15.49 6.93 10.82
N ILE A 72 16.00 6.34 9.74
CA ILE A 72 15.59 5.02 9.24
C ILE A 72 16.83 4.16 9.09
N ASP A 73 16.75 2.89 9.48
CA ASP A 73 17.81 1.92 9.22
C ASP A 73 18.15 1.86 7.72
N GLN A 74 19.43 1.94 7.38
CA GLN A 74 19.90 2.00 6.01
C GLN A 74 19.54 0.75 5.21
N ASN A 75 19.68 -0.44 5.81
CA ASN A 75 19.41 -1.69 5.12
C ASN A 75 17.92 -1.80 4.80
N LEU A 76 17.07 -1.41 5.75
CA LEU A 76 15.63 -1.34 5.57
C LEU A 76 15.25 -0.32 4.49
N LEU A 77 15.82 0.89 4.52
CA LEU A 77 15.56 1.91 3.51
C LEU A 77 15.90 1.41 2.10
N PHE A 78 17.07 0.78 1.93
CA PHE A 78 17.50 0.29 0.63
C PHE A 78 16.77 -0.97 0.18
N ALA A 79 16.30 -1.80 1.12
CA ALA A 79 15.47 -2.95 0.81
C ALA A 79 14.08 -2.55 0.34
N LEU A 80 13.49 -1.51 0.93
CA LEU A 80 12.13 -1.06 0.62
C LEU A 80 12.04 -0.04 -0.51
N LEU A 81 13.02 0.88 -0.58
CA LEU A 81 13.09 1.96 -1.55
C LEU A 81 14.40 1.86 -2.35
N PRO A 82 14.51 0.91 -3.30
CA PRO A 82 15.78 0.49 -3.87
C PRO A 82 16.54 1.60 -4.61
N ARG A 83 15.86 2.64 -5.11
CA ARG A 83 16.52 3.73 -5.84
C ARG A 83 17.21 4.73 -4.92
N THR A 84 16.90 4.72 -3.63
CA THR A 84 17.48 5.66 -2.65
C THR A 84 18.98 5.43 -2.42
N ARG A 85 19.50 4.23 -2.72
CA ARG A 85 20.91 3.86 -2.50
C ARG A 85 21.92 4.84 -3.10
N ASN A 86 21.64 5.32 -4.30
CA ASN A 86 22.54 6.24 -5.02
C ASN A 86 22.29 7.72 -4.68
N ALA A 87 21.24 8.01 -3.91
CA ALA A 87 20.83 9.36 -3.54
C ALA A 87 21.21 9.73 -2.10
N VAL A 88 21.80 8.80 -1.34
CA VAL A 88 22.32 9.09 0.01
C VAL A 88 23.69 9.75 -0.08
N ARG A 89 23.84 10.91 0.57
CA ARG A 89 25.13 11.62 0.72
C ARG A 89 25.39 11.91 2.19
N ARG A 90 26.55 11.46 2.71
CA ARG A 90 26.96 11.69 4.10
C ARG A 90 25.87 11.31 5.13
N GLY A 91 25.20 10.17 4.90
CA GLY A 91 24.13 9.67 5.78
C GLY A 91 22.79 10.41 5.65
N THR A 92 22.60 11.28 4.65
CA THR A 92 21.33 11.98 4.39
C THR A 92 20.78 11.62 3.02
N LEU A 93 19.48 11.31 2.93
CA LEU A 93 18.79 11.06 1.66
C LEU A 93 18.48 12.38 0.93
N MET A 94 18.99 12.53 -0.28
CA MET A 94 18.79 13.73 -1.11
C MET A 94 17.53 13.62 -1.97
N LEU A 95 16.37 13.95 -1.40
CA LEU A 95 15.06 13.84 -2.09
C LEU A 95 14.94 14.71 -3.36
N GLY A 96 15.66 15.84 -3.41
CA GLY A 96 15.66 16.71 -4.59
C GLY A 96 16.23 16.07 -5.87
N SER A 97 16.85 14.88 -5.77
CA SER A 97 17.27 14.10 -6.95
C SER A 97 16.14 13.32 -7.62
N PHE A 98 14.99 13.14 -6.95
CA PHE A 98 13.82 12.43 -7.46
C PHE A 98 12.67 13.39 -7.80
N PHE A 99 12.49 14.45 -7.01
CA PHE A 99 11.33 15.33 -7.08
C PHE A 99 11.70 16.69 -7.65
N VAL A 100 12.03 16.71 -8.94
CA VAL A 100 12.30 17.97 -9.66
C VAL A 100 10.97 18.69 -9.93
N PRO A 101 10.85 20.00 -9.68
CA PRO A 101 9.59 20.72 -9.83
C PRO A 101 8.93 20.61 -11.22
N GLN A 102 9.72 20.45 -12.28
CA GLN A 102 9.23 20.29 -13.66
C GLN A 102 8.51 18.95 -13.85
N ASP A 103 9.05 17.87 -13.28
CA ASP A 103 8.47 16.53 -13.36
C ASP A 103 7.26 16.37 -12.42
N MET A 104 7.20 17.20 -11.38
CA MET A 104 6.10 17.24 -10.41
C MET A 104 5.00 18.25 -10.79
N ALA A 105 5.08 18.91 -11.96
CA ALA A 105 4.12 19.94 -12.35
C ALA A 105 2.66 19.44 -12.42
N LEU A 106 2.48 18.13 -12.65
CA LEU A 106 1.17 17.46 -12.67
C LEU A 106 0.60 17.18 -11.27
N HIS A 107 1.40 17.33 -10.21
CA HIS A 107 0.99 17.02 -8.84
C HIS A 107 1.23 18.21 -7.91
N PRO A 108 0.22 18.68 -7.16
CA PRO A 108 0.42 19.75 -6.21
C PRO A 108 1.53 19.38 -5.20
N PRO A 109 2.53 20.25 -4.96
CA PRO A 109 3.67 19.91 -4.10
C PRO A 109 3.25 19.39 -2.72
N HIS A 110 2.19 19.96 -2.13
CA HIS A 110 1.70 19.59 -0.80
C HIS A 110 1.27 18.12 -0.72
N ILE A 111 0.70 17.57 -1.79
CA ILE A 111 0.28 16.15 -1.87
C ILE A 111 1.50 15.23 -1.88
N ILE A 112 2.53 15.58 -2.67
CA ILE A 112 3.80 14.84 -2.70
C ILE A 112 4.48 14.86 -1.32
N HIS A 113 4.51 16.02 -0.67
CA HIS A 113 5.07 16.12 0.68
C HIS A 113 4.30 15.29 1.70
N GLN A 114 2.96 15.28 1.62
CA GLN A 114 2.12 14.48 2.52
C GLN A 114 2.37 12.97 2.31
N ALA A 115 2.49 12.51 1.05
CA ALA A 115 2.82 11.12 0.74
C ALA A 115 4.22 10.72 1.22
N LEU A 116 5.23 11.59 1.07
CA LEU A 116 6.57 11.35 1.60
C LEU A 116 6.57 11.29 3.13
N HIS A 117 5.84 12.19 3.79
CA HIS A 117 5.69 12.16 5.24
C HIS A 117 5.01 10.87 5.71
N PHE A 118 3.91 10.48 5.05
CA PHE A 118 3.21 9.22 5.30
C PHE A 118 4.16 8.02 5.15
N LEU A 119 4.87 7.91 4.03
CA LEU A 119 5.83 6.84 3.77
C LEU A 119 6.92 6.77 4.85
N PHE A 120 7.67 7.86 5.07
CA PHE A 120 8.83 7.83 5.97
C PHE A 120 8.45 7.69 7.44
N ARG A 121 7.25 8.15 7.85
CA ARG A 121 6.71 7.88 9.18
C ARG A 121 6.55 6.38 9.40
N HIS A 122 5.92 5.67 8.47
CA HIS A 122 5.70 4.23 8.57
C HIS A 122 7.00 3.43 8.45
N LEU A 123 7.94 3.84 7.59
CA LEU A 123 9.25 3.19 7.52
C LEU A 123 10.07 3.36 8.81
N GLN A 124 9.99 4.53 9.44
CA GLN A 124 10.64 4.76 10.73
C GLN A 124 10.01 3.91 11.84
N ASP A 125 8.68 3.78 11.85
CA ASP A 125 7.99 2.92 12.82
C ASP A 125 8.31 1.44 12.57
N PHE A 126 8.32 1.00 11.31
CA PHE A 126 8.76 -0.35 10.93
C PHE A 126 10.18 -0.66 11.38
N SER A 127 11.10 0.30 11.25
CA SER A 127 12.48 0.17 11.75
C SER A 127 12.55 -0.05 13.27
N ARG A 128 11.51 0.32 14.02
CA ARG A 128 11.44 0.15 15.49
C ARG A 128 10.67 -1.09 15.90
N THR A 129 9.58 -1.42 15.20
CA THR A 129 8.62 -2.46 15.60
C THR A 129 8.80 -3.77 14.83
N GLY A 130 9.40 -3.73 13.65
CA GLY A 130 9.47 -4.89 12.74
C GLY A 130 8.12 -5.26 12.11
N VAL A 131 7.09 -4.42 12.26
CA VAL A 131 5.77 -4.58 11.63
C VAL A 131 5.44 -3.32 10.84
N ILE A 132 5.07 -3.49 9.58
CA ILE A 132 4.61 -2.42 8.70
C ILE A 132 3.09 -2.49 8.64
N ASP A 133 2.45 -1.42 9.11
CA ASP A 133 1.01 -1.21 8.99
C ASP A 133 0.81 0.22 8.51
N MET A 134 0.66 0.39 7.20
CA MET A 134 0.49 1.71 6.58
C MET A 134 -0.97 2.13 6.51
N PHE A 135 -1.88 1.16 6.41
CA PHE A 135 -3.26 1.41 6.00
C PHE A 135 -4.32 0.91 7.00
N GLY A 136 -3.95 0.32 8.14
CA GLY A 136 -4.94 -0.13 9.13
C GLY A 136 -5.85 1.00 9.63
N ALA A 137 -5.32 2.22 9.79
CA ALA A 137 -6.14 3.39 10.09
C ALA A 137 -7.08 3.77 8.93
N ALA A 138 -6.63 3.60 7.68
CA ALA A 138 -7.43 3.87 6.50
C ALA A 138 -8.60 2.89 6.36
N GLU A 139 -8.34 1.61 6.62
CA GLU A 139 -9.35 0.55 6.59
C GLU A 139 -10.45 0.82 7.61
N LEU A 140 -10.08 1.15 8.85
CA LEU A 140 -11.03 1.52 9.91
C LEU A 140 -11.84 2.77 9.54
N GLU A 141 -11.19 3.80 8.99
CA GLU A 141 -11.88 5.01 8.55
C GLU A 141 -12.83 4.75 7.35
N ILE A 142 -12.57 3.77 6.48
CA ILE A 142 -13.47 3.46 5.37
C ILE A 142 -14.63 2.55 5.82
N GLU A 143 -14.39 1.67 6.80
CA GLU A 143 -15.40 0.74 7.32
C GLU A 143 -16.38 1.43 8.29
N ASP A 144 -15.88 2.28 9.20
CA ASP A 144 -16.65 2.81 10.33
C ASP A 144 -17.11 4.27 10.18
N ASP A 145 -16.68 5.01 9.14
CA ASP A 145 -16.96 6.45 9.03
C ASP A 145 -18.37 6.74 8.44
N PRO A 146 -19.24 7.49 9.14
CA PRO A 146 -20.50 7.97 8.59
C PRO A 146 -20.35 8.87 7.34
N ALA A 147 -19.13 9.39 7.08
CA ALA A 147 -18.71 10.11 5.88
C ALA A 147 -17.76 9.27 5.00
N ARG A 148 -18.04 7.97 4.87
CA ARG A 148 -17.29 7.01 4.04
C ARG A 148 -16.81 7.55 2.69
N ASP A 149 -17.67 8.26 1.95
CA ASP A 149 -17.31 8.83 0.65
C ASP A 149 -16.11 9.79 0.75
N TYR A 150 -16.08 10.62 1.79
CA TYR A 150 -14.96 11.52 2.05
C TYR A 150 -13.68 10.77 2.42
N ALA A 151 -13.80 9.70 3.23
CA ALA A 151 -12.66 8.85 3.56
C ALA A 151 -12.08 8.18 2.30
N VAL A 152 -12.93 7.62 1.43
CA VAL A 152 -12.52 7.00 0.17
C VAL A 152 -11.83 8.01 -0.75
N ILE A 153 -12.41 9.21 -0.93
CA ILE A 153 -11.80 10.28 -1.76
C ILE A 153 -10.40 10.64 -1.24
N ARG A 154 -10.27 10.84 0.07
CA ARG A 154 -8.98 11.19 0.69
C ARG A 154 -7.95 10.08 0.53
N TRP A 155 -8.33 8.83 0.76
CA TRP A 155 -7.41 7.69 0.67
C TRP A 155 -7.08 7.33 -0.78
N ALA A 156 -7.98 7.55 -1.74
CA ALA A 156 -7.68 7.48 -3.17
C ALA A 156 -6.63 8.51 -3.58
N GLY A 157 -6.79 9.76 -3.14
CA GLY A 157 -5.79 10.82 -3.37
C GLY A 157 -4.44 10.50 -2.75
N MET A 158 -4.43 10.01 -1.51
CA MET A 158 -3.21 9.58 -0.82
C MET A 158 -2.54 8.40 -1.52
N MET A 159 -3.30 7.38 -1.92
CA MET A 159 -2.80 6.20 -2.63
C MET A 159 -2.18 6.59 -3.98
N HIS A 160 -2.87 7.43 -4.75
CA HIS A 160 -2.34 7.96 -6.01
C HIS A 160 -1.01 8.69 -5.77
N ALA A 161 -0.96 9.59 -4.79
CA ALA A 161 0.26 10.32 -4.44
C ALA A 161 1.40 9.40 -3.99
N LEU A 162 1.08 8.36 -3.21
CA LEU A 162 2.02 7.35 -2.78
C LEU A 162 2.61 6.58 -3.97
N CYS A 163 1.76 6.20 -4.93
CA CYS A 163 2.20 5.54 -6.16
C CYS A 163 3.16 6.44 -6.96
N VAL A 164 2.87 7.74 -7.07
CA VAL A 164 3.75 8.71 -7.73
C VAL A 164 5.12 8.79 -7.05
N VAL A 165 5.18 8.89 -5.71
CA VAL A 165 6.47 9.01 -5.01
C VAL A 165 7.27 7.70 -5.00
N LEU A 166 6.59 6.57 -5.13
CA LEU A 166 7.19 5.23 -5.20
C LEU A 166 7.47 4.76 -6.62
N ASP A 167 7.13 5.55 -7.64
CA ASP A 167 7.26 5.17 -9.04
C ASP A 167 8.67 4.61 -9.35
N ASN A 168 8.71 3.50 -10.09
CA ASN A 168 9.95 2.77 -10.31
C ASN A 168 10.91 3.44 -11.29
N GLU A 169 10.44 4.42 -12.08
CA GLU A 169 11.21 5.08 -13.14
C GLU A 169 11.58 6.51 -12.76
N ARG A 170 10.73 7.20 -11.99
CA ARG A 170 10.90 8.61 -11.58
C ARG A 170 10.91 8.83 -10.05
N GLY A 171 10.28 7.95 -9.27
CA GLY A 171 10.21 8.04 -7.82
C GLY A 171 11.32 7.31 -7.05
N LEU A 172 11.05 6.99 -5.78
CA LEU A 172 11.98 6.30 -4.87
C LEU A 172 12.12 4.80 -5.17
N GLY A 173 11.22 4.26 -6.00
CA GLY A 173 11.06 2.84 -6.28
C GLY A 173 10.32 2.11 -5.16
N CYS A 174 9.64 1.02 -5.55
CA CYS A 174 8.90 0.16 -4.64
C CYS A 174 9.48 -1.26 -4.69
N SER A 175 9.80 -1.83 -3.53
CA SER A 175 10.15 -3.25 -3.42
C SER A 175 8.90 -4.12 -3.43
N ASP A 176 9.06 -5.41 -3.70
CA ASP A 176 7.95 -6.38 -3.64
C ASP A 176 7.37 -6.53 -2.23
N MET A 177 8.16 -6.23 -1.18
CA MET A 177 7.69 -6.26 0.21
C MET A 177 6.75 -5.08 0.48
N LEU A 178 7.17 -3.86 0.12
CA LEU A 178 6.32 -2.66 0.26
C LEU A 178 5.09 -2.74 -0.67
N LEU A 179 5.28 -3.30 -1.88
CA LEU A 179 4.20 -3.47 -2.84
C LEU A 179 3.11 -4.39 -2.31
N ALA A 180 3.46 -5.44 -1.55
CA ALA A 180 2.47 -6.33 -0.96
C ALA A 180 1.53 -5.58 0.00
N ASP A 181 2.08 -4.79 0.93
CA ASP A 181 1.28 -3.99 1.87
C ASP A 181 0.40 -2.96 1.15
N ILE A 182 0.92 -2.35 0.08
CA ILE A 182 0.15 -1.40 -0.75
C ILE A 182 -0.96 -2.11 -1.51
N LEU A 183 -0.66 -3.26 -2.11
CA LEU A 183 -1.58 -3.99 -2.97
C LEU A 183 -2.76 -4.57 -2.19
N ASP A 184 -2.54 -5.01 -0.96
CA ASP A 184 -3.62 -5.52 -0.09
C ASP A 184 -4.68 -4.44 0.18
N PHE A 185 -4.26 -3.23 0.55
CA PHE A 185 -5.20 -2.12 0.72
C PHE A 185 -5.79 -1.63 -0.62
N PHE A 186 -4.96 -1.60 -1.67
CA PHE A 186 -5.38 -1.17 -3.02
C PHE A 186 -6.50 -2.04 -3.61
N GLU A 187 -6.46 -3.36 -3.40
CA GLU A 187 -7.51 -4.29 -3.86
C GLU A 187 -8.89 -3.97 -3.24
N GLY A 188 -8.92 -3.51 -1.99
CA GLY A 188 -10.14 -3.05 -1.33
C GLY A 188 -10.58 -1.67 -1.84
N LEU A 189 -9.64 -0.72 -1.86
CA LEU A 189 -9.90 0.67 -2.22
C LEU A 189 -10.44 0.83 -3.65
N ILE A 190 -9.93 0.05 -4.62
CA ILE A 190 -10.31 0.19 -6.03
C ILE A 190 -11.81 0.00 -6.27
N ARG A 191 -12.44 -0.89 -5.50
CA ARG A 191 -13.88 -1.16 -5.55
C ARG A 191 -14.66 0.03 -5.02
N ASP A 192 -14.19 0.63 -3.94
CA ASP A 192 -14.87 1.75 -3.29
C ASP A 192 -14.74 3.03 -4.10
N VAL A 193 -13.56 3.26 -4.70
CA VAL A 193 -13.33 4.34 -5.66
C VAL A 193 -14.25 4.22 -6.86
N HIS A 194 -14.38 3.03 -7.45
CA HIS A 194 -15.31 2.82 -8.57
C HIS A 194 -16.75 3.17 -8.18
N ASN A 195 -17.21 2.69 -7.03
CA ASN A 195 -18.60 2.90 -6.59
C ASN A 195 -18.93 4.37 -6.27
N ILE A 196 -17.96 5.15 -5.81
CA ILE A 196 -18.17 6.52 -5.30
C ILE A 196 -17.76 7.58 -6.33
N LEU A 197 -16.64 7.36 -7.03
CA LEU A 197 -16.03 8.33 -7.95
C LEU A 197 -16.21 7.95 -9.43
N GLY A 198 -16.36 6.66 -9.73
CA GLY A 198 -16.56 6.16 -11.08
C GLY A 198 -15.28 5.64 -11.74
N TRP A 199 -15.42 5.19 -12.99
CA TRP A 199 -14.35 4.50 -13.73
C TRP A 199 -13.17 5.39 -14.12
N ASP A 200 -13.39 6.69 -14.33
CA ASP A 200 -12.31 7.61 -14.73
C ASP A 200 -11.27 7.71 -13.61
N GLU A 201 -11.70 7.97 -12.38
CA GLU A 201 -10.84 8.01 -11.19
C GLU A 201 -10.22 6.64 -10.89
N THR A 202 -10.99 5.55 -11.04
CA THR A 202 -10.46 4.18 -10.88
C THR A 202 -9.33 3.90 -11.88
N THR A 203 -9.48 4.37 -13.12
CA THR A 203 -8.48 4.21 -14.19
C THR A 203 -7.21 4.99 -13.88
N ILE A 204 -7.33 6.27 -13.50
CA ILE A 204 -6.20 7.12 -13.10
C ILE A 204 -5.43 6.47 -11.92
N LEU A 205 -6.16 5.96 -10.93
CA LEU A 205 -5.57 5.32 -9.77
C LEU A 205 -4.85 4.01 -10.14
N PHE A 206 -5.41 3.22 -11.04
CA PHE A 206 -4.79 1.99 -11.55
C PHE A 206 -3.53 2.26 -12.39
N GLU A 207 -3.54 3.30 -13.22
CA GLU A 207 -2.37 3.73 -13.98
C GLU A 207 -1.23 4.18 -13.07
N ALA A 208 -1.53 4.97 -12.03
CA ALA A 208 -0.53 5.35 -11.04
C ALA A 208 0.06 4.12 -10.34
N PHE A 209 -0.79 3.17 -9.94
CA PHE A 209 -0.35 1.90 -9.34
C PHE A 209 0.54 1.08 -10.30
N ALA A 210 0.28 1.11 -11.61
CA ALA A 210 1.12 0.42 -12.58
C ALA A 210 2.59 0.91 -12.56
N GLY A 211 2.84 2.17 -12.19
CA GLY A 211 4.18 2.74 -12.03
C GLY A 211 5.01 2.06 -10.94
N ILE A 212 4.36 1.62 -9.87
CA ILE A 212 5.02 0.94 -8.73
C ILE A 212 5.08 -0.57 -8.89
N PHE A 213 4.29 -1.16 -9.79
CA PHE A 213 4.24 -2.61 -9.99
C PHE A 213 5.46 -3.14 -10.76
N ARG A 214 5.98 -4.28 -10.30
CA ARG A 214 7.03 -5.07 -10.97
C ARG A 214 6.57 -6.53 -11.09
N THR A 215 6.90 -7.18 -12.20
CA THR A 215 6.54 -8.58 -12.48
C THR A 215 7.41 -9.60 -11.74
N GLY A 216 7.95 -9.25 -10.56
CA GLY A 216 8.92 -10.07 -9.82
C GLY A 216 8.29 -11.25 -9.08
N ARG A 217 7.03 -11.11 -8.64
CA ARG A 217 6.31 -12.10 -7.83
C ARG A 217 5.01 -12.58 -8.48
N PRO A 218 4.82 -13.91 -8.69
CA PRO A 218 3.60 -14.45 -9.28
C PRO A 218 2.34 -14.24 -8.44
N ASP A 219 2.43 -14.24 -7.11
CA ASP A 219 1.32 -13.98 -6.19
C ASP A 219 0.77 -12.56 -6.34
N LEU A 220 1.65 -11.54 -6.35
CA LEU A 220 1.27 -10.15 -6.58
C LEU A 220 0.67 -9.97 -7.98
N THR A 221 1.24 -10.64 -8.99
CA THR A 221 0.70 -10.62 -10.36
C THR A 221 -0.73 -11.16 -10.40
N ARG A 222 -1.01 -12.28 -9.74
CA ARG A 222 -2.38 -12.83 -9.66
C ARG A 222 -3.35 -11.87 -8.97
N GLN A 223 -2.90 -11.15 -7.95
CA GLN A 223 -3.74 -10.16 -7.27
C GLN A 223 -4.05 -8.96 -8.18
N VAL A 224 -3.08 -8.49 -8.95
CA VAL A 224 -3.32 -7.49 -10.00
C VAL A 224 -4.29 -8.01 -11.06
N CYS A 225 -4.16 -9.27 -11.51
CA CYS A 225 -5.13 -9.87 -12.43
C CYS A 225 -6.55 -9.90 -11.84
N ARG A 226 -6.71 -10.23 -10.54
CA ARG A 226 -8.03 -10.19 -9.88
C ARG A 226 -8.64 -8.80 -9.84
N ILE A 227 -7.80 -7.77 -9.65
CA ILE A 227 -8.25 -6.37 -9.70
C ILE A 227 -8.67 -6.03 -11.12
N TRP A 228 -7.83 -6.35 -12.10
CA TRP A 228 -8.08 -6.13 -13.53
C TRP A 228 -9.40 -6.76 -13.98
N GLU A 229 -9.66 -8.01 -13.59
CA GLU A 229 -10.89 -8.76 -13.93
C GLU A 229 -12.18 -8.10 -13.41
N ARG A 230 -12.09 -7.16 -12.44
CA ARG A 230 -13.25 -6.40 -11.96
C ARG A 230 -13.58 -5.19 -12.83
N PHE A 231 -12.68 -4.76 -13.71
CA PHE A 231 -12.91 -3.61 -14.59
C PHE A 231 -13.95 -3.96 -15.64
N ASP A 232 -14.80 -2.98 -15.98
CA ASP A 232 -15.73 -3.14 -17.10
C ASP A 232 -14.96 -3.43 -18.40
N PRO A 233 -15.44 -4.36 -19.26
CA PRO A 233 -14.72 -4.74 -20.47
C PRO A 233 -14.39 -3.57 -21.40
N GLU A 234 -15.26 -2.56 -21.48
CA GLU A 234 -15.01 -1.36 -22.28
C GLU A 234 -13.85 -0.52 -21.72
N VAL A 235 -13.73 -0.43 -20.40
CA VAL A 235 -12.63 0.26 -19.70
C VAL A 235 -11.34 -0.53 -19.88
N GLN A 236 -11.39 -1.86 -19.75
CA GLN A 236 -10.25 -2.74 -20.02
C GLN A 236 -9.73 -2.55 -21.45
N ASP A 237 -10.63 -2.55 -22.44
CA ASP A 237 -10.27 -2.35 -23.84
C ASP A 237 -9.61 -0.99 -24.08
N GLN A 238 -10.11 0.07 -23.44
CA GLN A 238 -9.54 1.41 -23.54
C GLN A 238 -8.13 1.47 -22.93
N LEU A 239 -7.98 0.97 -21.70
CA LEU A 239 -6.69 0.88 -21.01
C LEU A 239 -5.67 0.04 -21.80
N LEU A 240 -6.07 -1.10 -22.37
CA LEU A 240 -5.19 -1.92 -23.20
C LEU A 240 -4.75 -1.19 -24.47
N ARG A 241 -5.63 -0.41 -25.11
CA ARG A 241 -5.26 0.41 -26.28
C ARG A 241 -4.23 1.47 -25.90
N ASP A 242 -4.41 2.13 -24.76
CA ASP A 242 -3.51 3.19 -24.31
C ASP A 242 -2.16 2.62 -23.88
N MET A 243 -2.14 1.48 -23.17
CA MET A 243 -0.91 0.73 -22.88
C MET A 243 -0.19 0.32 -24.17
N ARG A 244 -0.91 -0.22 -25.17
CA ARG A 244 -0.32 -0.62 -26.47
C ARG A 244 0.31 0.56 -27.21
N ARG A 245 -0.31 1.74 -27.17
CA ARG A 245 0.23 2.97 -27.78
C ARG A 245 1.48 3.46 -27.05
N ALA A 246 1.56 3.24 -25.75
CA ALA A 246 2.70 3.60 -24.91
C ALA A 246 3.83 2.54 -24.93
N LEU A 247 3.66 1.40 -25.60
CA LEU A 247 4.72 0.40 -25.74
C LEU A 247 5.89 1.00 -26.52
N PRO A 248 7.12 0.94 -25.98
CA PRO A 248 8.27 1.49 -26.66
C PRO A 248 8.60 0.68 -27.91
N ILE A 249 8.92 1.40 -28.99
CA ILE A 249 9.38 0.81 -30.25
C ILE A 249 10.75 0.12 -30.08
N GLU A 250 11.52 0.48 -29.04
CA GLU A 250 12.92 0.09 -28.84
C GLU A 250 13.18 -0.88 -27.66
N GLY A 251 12.17 -1.60 -27.16
CA GLY A 251 12.41 -2.75 -26.26
C GLY A 251 12.89 -2.43 -24.84
N ILE A 252 12.76 -1.19 -24.37
CA ILE A 252 12.96 -0.83 -22.94
C ILE A 252 11.69 -1.17 -22.17
N ASP A 253 11.77 -1.93 -21.07
CA ASP A 253 10.60 -2.32 -20.27
C ASP A 253 10.01 -1.13 -19.47
N GLY A 254 9.27 -0.25 -20.14
CA GLY A 254 8.50 0.83 -19.51
C GLY A 254 7.28 0.33 -18.73
N MET A 255 6.70 1.18 -17.88
CA MET A 255 5.50 0.92 -17.08
C MET A 255 4.39 0.17 -17.85
N ALA A 256 3.99 0.72 -18.99
CA ALA A 256 2.94 0.14 -19.83
C ALA A 256 3.28 -1.29 -20.28
N HIS A 257 4.55 -1.55 -20.63
CA HIS A 257 5.00 -2.86 -21.05
C HIS A 257 5.01 -3.88 -19.90
N ARG A 258 5.42 -3.47 -18.69
CA ARG A 258 5.38 -4.33 -17.50
C ARG A 258 3.95 -4.71 -17.14
N MET A 259 3.03 -3.75 -17.12
CA MET A 259 1.62 -4.01 -16.80
C MET A 259 0.96 -4.87 -17.88
N TYR A 260 1.16 -4.54 -19.15
CA TYR A 260 0.64 -5.31 -20.28
C TYR A 260 1.05 -6.80 -20.23
N ARG A 261 2.34 -7.08 -19.97
CA ARG A 261 2.83 -8.46 -19.78
C ARG A 261 2.27 -9.12 -18.52
N ALA A 262 2.13 -8.38 -17.41
CA ALA A 262 1.60 -8.93 -16.17
C ALA A 262 0.15 -9.41 -16.32
N LEU A 263 -0.64 -8.69 -17.12
CA LEU A 263 -2.02 -9.01 -17.44
C LEU A 263 -2.16 -10.13 -18.50
N GLY A 264 -1.05 -10.60 -19.07
CA GLY A 264 -1.02 -11.72 -20.00
C GLY A 264 -1.27 -11.37 -21.47
N TYR A 265 -1.04 -10.11 -21.87
CA TYR A 265 -1.24 -9.62 -23.24
C TYR A 265 0.05 -9.40 -24.02
#